data_AF-A0A962RXK0-F1
#
_entry.id   AF-A0A962RXK0-F1
#
_cell.length_a   1.000
_cell.length_b   1.000
_cell.length_c   1.000
_cell.angle_alpha   90.00
_cell.angle_beta   90.00
_cell.angle_gamma   90.00
#
_symmetry.space_group_name_H-M   'P 1'
#
loop_
_entity.id
_entity.type
_entity.pdbx_description
1 polymer ?
#
loop_
_entity_poly.entity_id
_entity_poly.type
_entity_poly.pdbx_seq_one_letter_code
_entity_poly.pdbx_strand_id
1 'polypeptide(L)'
;MKRGQFGILVAALLGLSGAASAADGGGNYAIWGAGGRSCNQYERSADDSSARGTFGDYLMGYLTAYNALAPDTYNAVGTMSLEDALAWLDDYCDTHRMDSFDRAITQLVISRHEQRERGAGGGPGGGWGRAAPATPPTPPD
;
A
#
# COMPACT_ATOMS: atom_id res chain seq x y z
N MET A 1 17.05 -21.13 -39.35
CA MET A 1 17.22 -20.98 -37.88
C MET A 1 16.77 -22.28 -37.23
N LYS A 2 17.63 -22.92 -36.42
CA LYS A 2 17.36 -24.26 -35.86
C LYS A 2 16.32 -24.15 -34.73
N ARG A 3 15.37 -25.10 -34.63
CA ARG A 3 14.35 -25.16 -33.56
C ARG A 3 14.91 -24.97 -32.14
N GLY A 4 16.15 -25.41 -31.89
CA GLY A 4 16.84 -25.21 -30.60
C GLY A 4 17.29 -23.78 -30.30
N GLN A 5 17.54 -22.94 -31.32
CA GLN A 5 17.87 -21.52 -31.12
C GLN A 5 16.64 -20.69 -30.73
N PHE A 6 15.46 -21.08 -31.22
CA PHE A 6 14.20 -20.41 -30.86
C PHE A 6 13.82 -20.71 -29.41
N GLY A 7 14.03 -21.94 -28.93
CA GLY A 7 13.78 -22.32 -27.54
C GLY A 7 14.68 -21.59 -26.52
N ILE A 8 15.96 -21.41 -26.86
CA ILE A 8 16.91 -20.66 -26.00
C ILE A 8 16.55 -19.17 -25.95
N LEU A 9 16.14 -18.59 -27.08
CA LEU A 9 15.71 -17.18 -27.11
C LEU A 9 14.45 -16.93 -26.27
N VAL A 10 13.47 -17.83 -26.34
CA VAL A 10 12.22 -17.72 -25.55
C VAL A 10 12.49 -17.89 -24.06
N ALA A 11 13.36 -18.84 -23.67
CA ALA A 11 13.76 -19.02 -22.27
C ALA A 11 14.53 -17.82 -21.71
N ALA A 12 15.39 -17.19 -22.52
CA ALA A 12 16.10 -15.97 -22.14
C ALA A 12 15.16 -14.77 -21.97
N LEU A 13 14.12 -14.64 -22.80
CA LEU A 13 13.15 -13.54 -22.73
C LEU A 13 12.22 -13.62 -21.51
N LEU A 14 11.89 -14.83 -21.04
CA LEU A 14 11.04 -15.03 -19.85
C LEU A 14 11.77 -14.69 -18.53
N GLY A 15 13.11 -14.72 -18.52
CA GLY A 15 13.94 -14.41 -17.36
C GLY A 15 14.09 -12.90 -17.05
N LEU A 16 13.64 -12.00 -17.93
CA LEU A 16 13.74 -10.54 -17.75
C LEU A 16 12.50 -9.91 -17.07
N SER A 17 11.63 -10.73 -16.48
CA SER A 17 10.46 -10.24 -15.71
C SER A 17 10.91 -9.67 -14.36
N GLY A 18 11.66 -8.56 -14.38
CA GLY A 18 12.05 -7.84 -13.18
C GLY A 18 10.83 -7.21 -12.49
N ALA A 19 10.90 -7.05 -11.17
CA ALA A 19 9.91 -6.28 -10.43
C ALA A 19 9.87 -4.85 -11.01
N ALA A 20 8.70 -4.40 -11.43
CA ALA A 20 8.52 -3.02 -11.85
C ALA A 20 8.78 -2.11 -10.64
N SER A 21 9.86 -1.32 -10.67
CA SER A 21 10.10 -0.28 -9.69
C SER A 21 9.20 0.91 -9.99
N ALA A 22 8.34 1.28 -9.04
CA ALA A 22 7.44 2.42 -9.17
C ALA A 22 8.15 3.77 -8.92
N ALA A 23 9.35 3.76 -8.33
CA ALA A 23 10.16 4.95 -8.07
C ALA A 23 11.20 5.18 -9.18
N ASP A 24 11.81 6.36 -9.20
CA ASP A 24 12.93 6.66 -10.08
C ASP A 24 14.16 5.76 -9.81
N GLY A 25 15.22 5.89 -10.61
CA GLY A 25 16.42 5.05 -10.48
C GLY A 25 17.16 5.16 -9.14
N GLY A 26 16.86 6.18 -8.33
CA GLY A 26 17.39 6.36 -6.98
C GLY A 26 16.39 5.97 -5.88
N GLY A 27 15.21 5.45 -6.23
CA GLY A 27 14.15 5.16 -5.27
C GLY A 27 13.34 6.38 -4.84
N ASN A 28 13.48 7.52 -5.53
CA ASN A 28 12.70 8.72 -5.24
C ASN A 28 11.37 8.73 -6.00
N TYR A 29 10.39 9.43 -5.43
CA TYR A 29 9.10 9.68 -6.05
C TYR A 29 8.58 11.05 -5.63
N ALA A 30 7.70 11.63 -6.44
CA ALA A 30 7.08 12.90 -6.16
C ALA A 30 5.91 12.74 -5.19
N ILE A 31 5.90 13.53 -4.12
CA ILE A 31 4.82 13.57 -3.14
C ILE A 31 3.95 14.80 -3.44
N TRP A 32 2.65 14.59 -3.59
CA TRP A 32 1.68 15.64 -3.92
C TRP A 32 0.68 15.84 -2.78
N GLY A 33 0.30 17.07 -2.47
CA GLY A 33 -0.70 17.35 -1.43
C GLY A 33 -0.15 17.25 -0.01
N ALA A 34 -0.96 16.76 0.93
CA ALA A 34 -0.64 16.82 2.37
C ALA A 34 0.53 15.91 2.78
N GLY A 35 0.82 14.85 2.02
CA GLY A 35 1.93 13.94 2.31
C GLY A 35 3.30 14.62 2.40
N GLY A 36 3.50 15.71 1.66
CA GLY A 36 4.77 16.46 1.66
C GLY A 36 4.93 17.38 2.86
N ARG A 37 3.89 17.55 3.69
CA ARG A 37 3.93 18.33 4.93
C ARG A 37 4.57 17.51 6.04
N SER A 38 5.15 18.17 7.04
CA SER A 38 5.79 17.47 8.15
C SER A 38 4.80 16.93 9.16
N CYS A 39 5.20 15.91 9.91
CA CYS A 39 4.49 15.41 11.09
C CYS A 39 4.14 16.53 12.07
N ASN A 40 5.04 17.49 12.29
CA ASN A 40 4.71 18.65 13.13
C ASN A 40 3.57 19.53 12.56
N GLN A 41 3.42 19.61 11.23
CA GLN A 41 2.26 20.30 10.63
C GLN A 41 0.98 19.48 10.74
N TYR A 42 1.08 18.14 10.70
CA TYR A 42 -0.03 17.23 10.96
C TYR A 42 -0.52 17.35 12.41
N GLU A 43 0.37 17.28 13.40
CA GLU A 43 0.01 17.43 14.82
C GLU A 43 -0.70 18.77 15.10
N ARG A 44 -0.19 19.86 14.52
CA ARG A 44 -0.80 21.20 14.66
C ARG A 44 -2.16 21.33 13.99
N SER A 45 -2.57 20.38 13.16
CA SER A 45 -3.90 20.37 12.55
C SER A 45 -4.99 19.81 13.46
N ALA A 46 -4.64 19.24 14.63
CA ALA A 46 -5.58 18.55 15.51
C ALA A 46 -6.82 19.38 15.90
N ASP A 47 -6.65 20.69 16.12
CA ASP A 47 -7.74 21.59 16.55
C ASP A 47 -8.51 22.22 15.37
N ASP A 48 -8.09 21.97 14.13
CA ASP A 48 -8.74 22.47 12.90
C ASP A 48 -9.24 21.29 12.07
N SER A 49 -10.54 21.04 12.12
CA SER A 49 -11.17 19.91 11.43
C SER A 49 -10.99 19.95 9.91
N SER A 50 -10.92 21.13 9.30
CA SER A 50 -10.67 21.26 7.85
C SER A 50 -9.21 20.92 7.52
N ALA A 51 -8.27 21.40 8.34
CA ALA A 51 -6.86 21.09 8.16
C ALA A 51 -6.58 19.60 8.41
N ARG A 52 -7.12 19.02 9.49
CA ARG A 52 -7.03 17.59 9.80
C ARG A 52 -7.66 16.74 8.71
N GLY A 53 -8.82 17.16 8.19
CA GLY A 53 -9.50 16.52 7.06
C GLY A 53 -8.60 16.40 5.82
N THR A 54 -7.79 17.42 5.53
CA THR A 54 -6.86 17.38 4.38
C THR A 54 -5.81 16.26 4.51
N PHE A 55 -5.36 15.95 5.73
CA PHE A 55 -4.46 14.83 5.99
C PHE A 55 -5.20 13.48 5.94
N GLY A 56 -6.44 13.44 6.43
CA GLY A 56 -7.32 12.27 6.31
C GLY A 56 -7.58 11.89 4.85
N ASP A 57 -7.91 12.87 4.00
CA ASP A 57 -8.10 12.66 2.56
C ASP A 57 -6.85 12.13 1.88
N TYR A 58 -5.68 12.66 2.25
CA TYR A 58 -4.40 12.15 1.75
C TYR A 58 -4.15 10.69 2.17
N LEU A 59 -4.41 10.35 3.44
CA LEU A 59 -4.26 8.99 3.96
C LEU A 59 -5.19 8.02 3.21
N MET A 60 -6.45 8.37 3.02
CA MET A 60 -7.42 7.55 2.27
C MET A 60 -6.94 7.33 0.84
N GLY A 61 -6.47 8.38 0.16
CA GLY A 61 -5.91 8.28 -1.19
C GLY A 61 -4.66 7.39 -1.25
N TYR A 62 -3.72 7.59 -0.32
CA TYR A 62 -2.50 6.79 -0.23
C TYR A 62 -2.81 5.30 -0.04
N LEU A 63 -3.64 4.97 0.95
CA LEU A 63 -4.01 3.58 1.24
C LEU A 63 -4.74 2.94 0.06
N THR A 64 -5.62 3.69 -0.63
CA THR A 64 -6.30 3.22 -1.84
C THR A 64 -5.30 2.89 -2.95
N ALA A 65 -4.35 3.78 -3.22
CA ALA A 65 -3.31 3.54 -4.23
C ALA A 65 -2.41 2.36 -3.84
N TYR A 66 -2.03 2.26 -2.57
CA TYR A 66 -1.22 1.15 -2.07
C TYR A 66 -1.95 -0.19 -2.24
N ASN A 67 -3.22 -0.27 -1.84
CA ASN A 67 -4.03 -1.48 -2.01
C ASN A 67 -4.17 -1.91 -3.48
N ALA A 68 -4.20 -0.96 -4.40
CA ALA A 68 -4.33 -1.26 -5.83
C ALA A 68 -3.02 -1.72 -6.48
N LEU A 69 -1.88 -1.23 -6.01
CA LEU A 69 -0.58 -1.39 -6.67
C LEU A 69 0.37 -2.36 -5.96
N ALA A 70 0.23 -2.51 -4.64
CA ALA A 70 1.09 -3.40 -3.88
C ALA A 70 0.75 -4.86 -4.17
N PRO A 71 1.76 -5.73 -4.37
CA PRO A 71 1.52 -7.15 -4.57
C PRO A 71 0.77 -7.76 -3.39
N ASP A 72 -0.21 -8.62 -3.70
CA ASP A 72 -0.89 -9.47 -2.72
C ASP A 72 -1.39 -8.67 -1.50
N THR A 73 -2.12 -7.60 -1.80
CA THR A 73 -2.65 -6.66 -0.82
C THR A 73 -4.07 -6.28 -1.21
N TYR A 74 -5.02 -6.54 -0.33
CA TYR A 74 -6.40 -6.05 -0.41
C TYR A 74 -6.61 -4.86 0.53
N ASN A 75 -6.10 -4.97 1.76
CA ASN A 75 -6.13 -3.90 2.74
C ASN A 75 -4.81 -3.82 3.51
N ALA A 76 -4.02 -2.78 3.24
CA ALA A 76 -2.68 -2.56 3.76
C ALA A 76 -2.62 -2.41 5.29
N VAL A 77 -3.69 -1.92 5.91
CA VAL A 77 -3.77 -1.74 7.37
C VAL A 77 -4.55 -2.86 8.06
N GLY A 78 -4.92 -3.90 7.31
CA GLY A 78 -5.64 -5.05 7.84
C GLY A 78 -7.02 -4.66 8.38
N THR A 79 -7.31 -5.05 9.62
CA THR A 79 -8.60 -4.76 10.27
C THR A 79 -8.67 -3.40 10.96
N MET A 80 -7.66 -2.53 10.80
CA MET A 80 -7.69 -1.19 11.39
C MET A 80 -8.77 -0.33 10.73
N SER A 81 -9.47 0.46 11.55
CA SER A 81 -10.29 1.56 11.04
C SER A 81 -9.43 2.73 10.54
N LEU A 82 -10.04 3.67 9.82
CA LEU A 82 -9.34 4.90 9.41
C LEU A 82 -8.95 5.74 10.63
N GLU A 83 -9.82 5.77 11.64
CA GLU A 83 -9.60 6.44 12.91
C GLU A 83 -8.41 5.84 13.68
N ASP A 84 -8.32 4.51 13.74
CA ASP A 84 -7.17 3.84 14.37
C ASP A 84 -5.87 4.12 13.61
N ALA A 85 -5.93 4.21 12.27
CA ALA A 85 -4.78 4.54 11.46
C ALA A 85 -4.30 5.98 11.71
N LEU A 86 -5.23 6.94 11.84
CA LEU A 86 -4.92 8.32 12.21
C LEU A 86 -4.36 8.42 13.63
N ALA A 87 -4.91 7.68 14.60
CA ALA A 87 -4.38 7.64 15.95
C ALA A 87 -2.94 7.08 16.00
N TRP A 88 -2.65 6.03 15.22
CA TRP A 88 -1.28 5.53 15.08
C TRP A 88 -0.34 6.58 14.49
N LEU A 89 -0.82 7.38 13.53
CA LEU A 89 -0.04 8.46 12.93
C LEU A 89 0.20 9.61 13.91
N ASP A 90 -0.76 9.90 14.80
CA ASP A 90 -0.57 10.87 15.89
C ASP A 90 0.60 10.42 16.79
N ASP A 91 0.58 9.15 17.24
CA ASP A 91 1.66 8.58 18.07
C ASP A 91 3.03 8.59 17.37
N TYR A 92 3.06 8.25 16.07
CA TYR A 92 4.29 8.30 15.28
C TYR A 92 4.82 9.74 15.16
N CYS A 93 3.93 10.68 14.83
CA CYS A 93 4.30 12.06 14.53
C CYS A 93 4.70 12.88 15.76
N ASP A 94 4.22 12.53 16.97
CA ASP A 94 4.67 13.17 18.22
C ASP A 94 6.19 13.04 18.42
N THR A 95 6.74 11.87 18.06
CA THR A 95 8.17 11.55 18.23
C THR A 95 9.01 11.80 16.98
N HIS A 96 8.39 11.86 15.79
CA HIS A 96 9.07 12.04 14.49
C HIS A 96 8.69 13.34 13.79
N ARG A 97 8.70 14.45 14.52
CA ARG A 97 8.21 15.77 14.06
C ARG A 97 8.74 16.27 12.71
N MET A 98 9.94 15.85 12.30
CA MET A 98 10.60 16.29 11.06
C MET A 98 10.32 15.38 9.86
N ASP A 99 9.77 14.18 10.07
CA ASP A 99 9.39 13.31 8.98
C ASP A 99 8.23 13.92 8.19
N SER A 100 8.15 13.61 6.90
CA SER A 100 6.97 13.92 6.12
C SER A 100 5.80 13.03 6.54
N PHE A 101 4.58 13.52 6.38
CA PHE A 101 3.39 12.73 6.66
C PHE A 101 3.31 11.49 5.77
N ASP A 102 3.74 11.59 4.52
CA ASP A 102 3.88 10.44 3.61
C ASP A 102 4.84 9.36 4.16
N ARG A 103 5.98 9.78 4.74
CA ARG A 103 6.91 8.86 5.39
C ARG A 103 6.29 8.20 6.63
N ALA A 104 5.50 8.94 7.41
CA ALA A 104 4.76 8.37 8.54
C ALA A 104 3.77 7.29 8.07
N ILE A 105 3.02 7.54 6.99
CA ILE A 105 2.12 6.52 6.39
C ILE A 105 2.91 5.32 5.87
N THR A 106 4.08 5.56 5.27
CA THR A 106 4.98 4.47 4.86
C THR A 106 5.37 3.59 6.05
N GLN A 107 5.68 4.19 7.21
CA GLN A 107 5.97 3.42 8.43
C GLN A 107 4.74 2.68 8.95
N LEU A 108 3.54 3.28 8.86
CA LEU A 108 2.29 2.59 9.20
C LEU A 108 2.13 1.31 8.36
N VAL A 109 2.21 1.40 7.03
CA VAL A 109 2.00 0.23 6.16
C VAL A 109 3.11 -0.82 6.31
N ILE A 110 4.35 -0.40 6.57
CA ILE A 110 5.46 -1.33 6.89
C ILE A 110 5.17 -2.07 8.19
N SER A 111 4.75 -1.35 9.24
CA SER A 111 4.42 -1.96 10.54
C SER A 111 3.26 -2.95 10.47
N ARG A 112 2.36 -2.76 9.48
CA ARG A 112 1.17 -3.58 9.24
C ARG A 112 1.35 -4.62 8.14
N HIS A 113 2.53 -4.73 7.54
CA HIS A 113 2.75 -5.58 6.38
C HIS A 113 2.29 -7.02 6.62
N GLU A 114 2.62 -7.62 7.76
CA GLU A 114 2.21 -9.00 8.07
C GLU A 114 0.71 -9.15 8.36
N GLN A 115 0.04 -8.10 8.84
CA GLN A 115 -1.39 -8.11 9.18
C GLN A 115 -2.28 -7.64 8.04
N ARG A 116 -1.72 -7.28 6.88
CA ARG A 116 -2.51 -6.87 5.73
C ARG A 116 -3.46 -7.98 5.28
N GLU A 117 -4.66 -7.61 4.88
CA GLU A 117 -5.55 -8.55 4.23
C GLU A 117 -5.09 -8.73 2.78
N ARG A 118 -5.11 -9.97 2.30
CA ARG A 118 -4.67 -10.34 0.94
C ARG A 118 -5.83 -10.61 -0.02
N GLY A 119 -7.05 -10.68 0.51
CA GLY A 119 -8.26 -10.88 -0.27
C GLY A 119 -9.46 -10.24 0.42
N ALA A 120 -10.50 -9.97 -0.36
CA ALA A 120 -11.76 -9.49 0.17
C ALA A 120 -12.34 -10.55 1.12
N GLY A 121 -12.45 -10.23 2.41
CA GLY A 121 -13.15 -11.07 3.37
C GLY A 121 -14.59 -11.33 2.91
N GLY A 122 -15.09 -12.56 3.10
CA GLY A 122 -16.43 -13.00 2.69
C GLY A 122 -17.58 -12.43 3.52
N GLY A 123 -17.48 -11.18 3.98
CA GLY A 123 -18.52 -10.52 4.77
C GLY A 123 -19.74 -10.11 3.92
N PRO A 124 -20.92 -9.88 4.53
CA PRO A 124 -22.18 -9.64 3.82
C PRO A 124 -22.26 -8.29 3.06
N GLY A 125 -21.15 -7.55 2.98
CA GLY A 125 -21.07 -6.22 2.39
C GLY A 125 -20.17 -6.14 1.14
N GLY A 126 -19.86 -7.28 0.51
CA GLY A 126 -19.27 -7.39 -0.83
C GLY A 126 -18.36 -6.23 -1.23
N GLY A 127 -17.10 -6.28 -0.81
CA GLY A 127 -16.09 -5.35 -1.31
C GLY A 127 -16.08 -5.32 -2.84
N TRP A 128 -15.79 -4.15 -3.42
CA TRP A 128 -15.65 -3.98 -4.87
C TRP A 128 -14.40 -4.75 -5.33
N GLY A 129 -14.56 -6.05 -5.63
CA GLY A 129 -13.46 -6.93 -6.01
C GLY A 129 -13.97 -8.23 -6.61
N ARG A 130 -13.17 -8.86 -7.50
CA ARG A 130 -13.47 -10.21 -7.97
C ARG A 130 -13.39 -11.17 -6.78
N ALA A 131 -14.31 -12.12 -6.71
CA ALA A 131 -14.22 -13.20 -5.72
C ALA A 131 -12.85 -13.87 -5.81
N ALA A 132 -12.27 -14.25 -4.66
CA ALA A 132 -11.05 -15.04 -4.64
C ALA A 132 -11.25 -16.29 -5.52
N PRO A 133 -10.28 -16.66 -6.37
CA PRO A 133 -10.39 -17.91 -7.12
C PRO A 133 -10.58 -19.06 -6.12
N ALA A 134 -11.60 -19.89 -6.35
CA ALA A 134 -11.84 -21.06 -5.54
C ALA A 134 -10.56 -21.92 -5.52
N THR A 135 -10.10 -22.30 -4.33
CA THR A 135 -9.03 -23.29 -4.20
C THR A 135 -9.39 -24.52 -5.02
N PRO A 136 -8.50 -25.02 -5.91
CA PRO A 136 -8.75 -26.26 -6.62
C PRO A 136 -9.03 -27.38 -5.60
N PRO A 137 -9.99 -28.28 -5.85
CA PRO A 137 -10.21 -29.42 -4.97
C PRO A 137 -8.91 -30.22 -4.87
N THR A 138 -8.49 -30.54 -3.64
CA THR A 138 -7.43 -31.52 -3.39
C THR A 138 -7.80 -32.83 -4.08
N PRO A 139 -6.88 -33.46 -4.84
CA PRO A 139 -7.13 -34.78 -5.42
C PRO A 139 -7.50 -35.78 -4.32
N PRO A 140 -8.45 -36.71 -4.56
CA PRO A 140 -8.65 -37.83 -3.65
C PRO A 140 -7.40 -38.73 -3.65
N ASP A 141 -7.01 -39.19 -2.45
CA ASP A 141 -5.95 -40.19 -2.22
C ASP A 141 -6.23 -41.53 -2.93
#